data_AF-A0A1Y3MVP7-F1
#
_entry.id   AF-A0A1Y3MVP7-F1
#
_cell.length_a   1.000
_cell.length_b   1.000
_cell.length_c   1.000
_cell.angle_alpha   90.00
_cell.angle_beta   90.00
_cell.angle_gamma   90.00
#
_symmetry.space_group_name_H-M   'P 1'
#
loop_
_entity.id
_entity.type
_entity.pdbx_description
1 polymer ?
#
loop_
_entity_poly.entity_id
_entity_poly.type
_entity_poly.pdbx_seq_one_letter_code
_entity_poly.pdbx_strand_id
1 'polypeptide(L)'
;NSYSITITNEKELINIINNDKVSNELEIKINDIKIDIFNEIAIENENIKKLTIRGSSKNISILNFFNTSHNKNNIKFIFKSIPKIYISHLTINGNLHFFKNSNIIIEDVNLNGTLDIDKITYNGLSVSNNYIDNDYNQNNIYRIIDKKENSDVNILLQNFIFKGLPNTSRESCINLYGNVVIEQSEFYGNPECTDSILQFYGKNEYKITIKDSKFDGVYSNNCLFIYEAQDSSIEFSTFEKGYASQIGG
;
A
#
# COMPACT_ATOMS: atom_id res chain seq x y z
N ASN A 1 -0.04 3.58 -27.22
CA ASN A 1 -0.82 2.34 -27.38
C ASN A 1 -1.37 1.96 -26.02
N SER A 2 -2.59 1.44 -25.96
CA SER A 2 -3.23 1.00 -24.72
C SER A 2 -3.70 -0.43 -24.95
N TYR A 3 -3.36 -1.33 -24.02
CA TYR A 3 -3.69 -2.74 -24.06
C TYR A 3 -4.64 -3.05 -22.91
N SER A 4 -5.83 -3.58 -23.22
CA SER A 4 -6.88 -3.86 -22.25
C SER A 4 -7.25 -5.34 -22.34
N ILE A 5 -7.34 -6.02 -21.20
CA ILE A 5 -7.59 -7.44 -21.14
C ILE A 5 -8.37 -7.83 -19.87
N THR A 6 -9.32 -8.75 -20.04
CA THR A 6 -10.01 -9.40 -18.93
C THR A 6 -9.27 -10.68 -18.55
N ILE A 7 -9.04 -10.88 -17.26
CA ILE A 7 -8.44 -12.09 -16.71
C ILE A 7 -9.45 -12.88 -15.89
N THR A 8 -9.27 -14.19 -15.85
CA THR A 8 -10.12 -15.14 -15.12
C THR A 8 -9.32 -16.04 -14.18
N ASN A 9 -7.99 -16.03 -14.26
CA ASN A 9 -7.12 -16.89 -13.46
C ASN A 9 -5.70 -16.29 -13.31
N GLU A 10 -4.91 -16.84 -12.37
CA GLU A 10 -3.53 -16.42 -12.10
C GLU A 10 -2.62 -16.54 -13.34
N LYS A 11 -2.75 -17.60 -14.12
CA LYS A 11 -1.91 -17.84 -15.30
C LYS A 11 -2.05 -16.74 -16.33
N GLU A 12 -3.28 -16.28 -16.58
CA GLU A 12 -3.54 -15.14 -17.46
C GLU A 12 -2.87 -13.86 -16.95
N LEU A 13 -3.01 -13.55 -15.66
CA LEU A 13 -2.34 -12.39 -15.04
C LEU A 13 -0.82 -12.44 -15.25
N ILE A 14 -0.19 -13.57 -14.96
CA ILE A 14 1.25 -13.77 -15.16
C ILE A 14 1.65 -13.57 -16.63
N ASN A 15 0.90 -14.17 -17.56
CA ASN A 15 1.19 -14.06 -18.99
C ASN A 15 1.13 -12.61 -19.50
N ILE A 16 0.20 -11.81 -18.95
CA ILE A 16 -0.01 -10.42 -19.36
C ILE A 16 1.10 -9.52 -18.83
N ILE A 17 1.50 -9.70 -17.57
CA ILE A 17 2.57 -8.91 -16.95
C ILE A 17 3.90 -9.12 -17.67
N ASN A 18 4.17 -10.35 -18.12
CA ASN A 18 5.38 -10.74 -18.84
C ASN A 18 5.31 -10.50 -20.36
N ASN A 19 4.29 -9.79 -20.85
CA ASN A 19 4.10 -9.60 -22.29
C ASN A 19 4.88 -8.37 -22.82
N ASP A 20 5.93 -8.63 -23.59
CA ASP A 20 6.79 -7.61 -24.20
C ASP A 20 6.04 -6.69 -25.19
N LYS A 21 4.84 -7.04 -25.63
CA LYS A 21 4.04 -6.22 -26.56
C LYS A 21 3.32 -5.06 -25.87
N VAL A 22 3.26 -5.04 -24.54
CA VAL A 22 2.60 -3.96 -23.80
C VAL A 22 3.47 -2.70 -23.87
N SER A 23 3.01 -1.73 -24.66
CA SER A 23 3.69 -0.45 -24.85
C SER A 23 2.85 0.68 -24.27
N ASN A 24 3.26 1.20 -23.11
CA ASN A 24 2.74 2.35 -22.37
C ASN A 24 1.57 2.10 -21.41
N GLU A 25 0.40 1.66 -21.86
CA GLU A 25 -0.76 1.53 -20.98
C GLU A 25 -1.28 0.09 -20.93
N LEU A 26 -1.46 -0.42 -19.71
CA LEU A 26 -2.05 -1.74 -19.45
C LEU A 26 -3.29 -1.58 -18.57
N GLU A 27 -4.41 -2.13 -19.02
CA GLU A 27 -5.65 -2.27 -18.24
C GLU A 27 -5.97 -3.75 -18.05
N ILE A 28 -6.05 -4.17 -16.78
CA ILE A 28 -6.40 -5.52 -16.35
C ILE A 28 -7.79 -5.46 -15.73
N LYS A 29 -8.74 -6.21 -16.30
CA LYS A 29 -10.14 -6.29 -15.86
C LYS A 29 -10.41 -7.61 -15.15
N ILE A 30 -11.06 -7.53 -14.00
CA ILE A 30 -11.48 -8.69 -13.19
C ILE A 30 -12.99 -8.61 -13.06
N ASN A 31 -13.74 -9.25 -13.96
CA ASN A 31 -15.18 -9.04 -14.05
C ASN A 31 -15.92 -10.15 -13.31
N ASP A 32 -16.59 -9.80 -12.22
CA ASP A 32 -17.54 -10.68 -11.50
C ASP A 32 -16.95 -12.05 -11.11
N ILE A 33 -15.66 -12.08 -10.80
CA ILE A 33 -14.93 -13.31 -10.52
C ILE A 33 -13.98 -13.15 -9.33
N LYS A 34 -13.83 -14.26 -8.60
CA LYS A 34 -12.76 -14.47 -7.64
C LYS A 34 -11.59 -15.17 -8.33
N ILE A 35 -10.41 -14.56 -8.31
CA ILE A 35 -9.16 -15.15 -8.79
C ILE A 35 -8.28 -15.48 -7.59
N ASP A 36 -8.02 -16.77 -7.39
CA ASP A 36 -7.04 -17.23 -6.42
C ASP A 36 -5.63 -17.17 -7.03
N ILE A 37 -4.69 -16.60 -6.28
CA ILE A 37 -3.29 -16.40 -6.67
C ILE A 37 -2.41 -17.05 -5.61
N PHE A 38 -1.61 -18.02 -6.07
CA PHE A 38 -0.83 -18.88 -5.18
C PHE A 38 0.65 -18.51 -5.10
N ASN A 39 1.13 -17.62 -5.98
CA ASN A 39 2.50 -17.17 -6.00
C ASN A 39 2.62 -15.65 -5.86
N GLU A 40 3.76 -15.19 -5.36
CA GLU A 40 4.11 -13.77 -5.40
C GLU A 40 4.14 -13.29 -6.84
N ILE A 41 3.51 -12.14 -7.08
CA ILE A 41 3.47 -11.50 -8.40
C ILE A 41 4.14 -10.15 -8.27
N ALA A 42 5.14 -9.92 -9.13
CA ALA A 42 5.76 -8.62 -9.30
C ALA A 42 5.53 -8.12 -10.73
N ILE A 43 5.05 -6.88 -10.86
CA ILE A 43 4.93 -6.19 -12.14
C ILE A 43 6.16 -5.30 -12.30
N GLU A 44 7.10 -5.77 -13.12
CA GLU A 44 8.40 -5.15 -13.36
C GLU A 44 8.61 -4.95 -14.87
N ASN A 45 7.77 -4.10 -15.47
CA ASN A 45 7.84 -3.83 -16.90
C ASN A 45 7.99 -2.33 -17.15
N GLU A 46 9.21 -1.90 -17.49
CA GLU A 46 9.56 -0.49 -17.71
C GLU A 46 8.79 0.15 -18.88
N ASN A 47 8.23 -0.66 -19.78
CA ASN A 47 7.40 -0.18 -20.88
C ASN A 47 6.01 0.26 -20.42
N ILE A 48 5.55 -0.19 -19.24
CA ILE A 48 4.28 0.22 -18.67
C ILE A 48 4.45 1.58 -17.97
N LYS A 49 3.88 2.62 -18.57
CA LYS A 49 3.82 3.98 -18.02
C LYS A 49 2.55 4.22 -17.20
N LYS A 50 1.48 3.48 -17.50
CA LYS A 50 0.22 3.48 -16.74
C LYS A 50 -0.32 2.06 -16.61
N LEU A 51 -0.58 1.64 -15.38
CA LEU A 51 -1.29 0.40 -15.06
C LEU A 51 -2.66 0.73 -14.49
N THR A 52 -3.69 0.03 -14.94
CA THR A 52 -5.03 0.04 -14.36
C THR A 52 -5.44 -1.38 -14.03
N ILE A 53 -5.83 -1.63 -12.78
CA ILE A 53 -6.45 -2.88 -12.34
C ILE A 53 -7.84 -2.54 -11.86
N ARG A 54 -8.86 -3.08 -12.53
CA ARG A 54 -10.25 -2.68 -12.28
C ARG A 54 -11.16 -3.90 -12.19
N GLY A 55 -11.95 -3.95 -11.13
CA GLY A 55 -13.08 -4.85 -11.02
C GLY A 55 -14.39 -4.24 -11.55
N SER A 56 -15.44 -5.05 -11.59
CA SER A 56 -16.81 -4.60 -11.82
C SER A 56 -17.44 -4.04 -10.54
N SER A 57 -17.14 -4.63 -9.39
CA SER A 57 -17.39 -4.05 -8.06
C SER A 57 -16.59 -4.78 -6.98
N LYS A 58 -16.35 -4.11 -5.84
CA LYS A 58 -15.62 -4.70 -4.72
C LYS A 58 -16.26 -5.94 -4.10
N ASN A 59 -17.55 -6.19 -4.35
CA ASN A 59 -18.26 -7.34 -3.76
C ASN A 59 -18.07 -8.66 -4.54
N ILE A 60 -17.74 -8.58 -5.84
CA ILE A 60 -17.73 -9.75 -6.74
C ILE A 60 -16.44 -9.87 -7.56
N SER A 61 -15.68 -8.78 -7.70
CA SER A 61 -14.32 -8.81 -8.26
C SER A 61 -13.32 -8.95 -7.12
N ILE A 62 -12.74 -10.14 -6.98
CA ILE A 62 -11.89 -10.47 -5.84
C ILE A 62 -10.56 -11.04 -6.32
N LEU A 63 -9.46 -10.41 -5.93
CA LEU A 63 -8.13 -11.01 -6.00
C LEU A 63 -7.78 -11.58 -4.62
N ASN A 64 -7.50 -12.88 -4.58
CA ASN A 64 -7.19 -13.59 -3.35
C ASN A 64 -5.79 -14.17 -3.40
N PHE A 65 -4.83 -13.46 -2.82
CA PHE A 65 -3.44 -13.87 -2.69
C PHE A 65 -3.28 -14.77 -1.46
N PHE A 66 -3.42 -16.07 -1.67
CA PHE A 66 -3.42 -17.07 -0.61
C PHE A 66 -2.35 -18.14 -0.84
N ASN A 67 -1.50 -18.37 0.17
CA ASN A 67 -0.55 -19.47 0.13
C ASN A 67 -1.13 -20.69 0.86
N THR A 68 -1.49 -21.73 0.10
CA THR A 68 -2.04 -23.00 0.59
C THR A 68 -1.05 -23.78 1.46
N SER A 69 0.26 -23.58 1.28
CA SER A 69 1.30 -24.33 2.01
C SER A 69 1.52 -23.84 3.44
N HIS A 70 1.08 -22.62 3.77
CA HIS A 70 1.32 -22.01 5.09
C HIS A 70 0.05 -21.50 5.77
N ASN A 71 -1.15 -21.68 5.19
CA ASN A 71 -2.42 -21.12 5.70
C ASN A 71 -2.31 -19.62 6.05
N LYS A 72 -1.49 -18.87 5.31
CA LYS A 72 -1.17 -17.47 5.58
C LYS A 72 -1.27 -16.65 4.29
N ASN A 73 -1.83 -15.45 4.39
CA ASN A 73 -1.95 -14.45 3.32
C ASN A 73 -0.61 -13.73 3.09
N ASN A 74 0.48 -14.50 2.96
CA ASN A 74 1.87 -14.00 2.94
C ASN A 74 2.33 -13.52 1.57
N ILE A 75 1.48 -13.67 0.56
CA ILE A 75 1.84 -13.38 -0.81
C ILE A 75 1.72 -11.88 -1.04
N LYS A 76 2.77 -11.30 -1.63
CA LYS A 76 2.79 -9.90 -2.00
C LYS A 76 2.34 -9.74 -3.46
N PHE A 77 1.63 -8.66 -3.72
CA PHE A 77 1.46 -8.12 -5.05
C PHE A 77 2.30 -6.86 -5.17
N ILE A 78 3.38 -6.96 -5.95
CA ILE A 78 4.44 -5.97 -5.98
C ILE A 78 4.37 -5.19 -7.30
N PHE A 79 4.42 -3.86 -7.21
CA PHE A 79 4.50 -2.96 -8.35
C PHE A 79 5.84 -2.24 -8.31
N LYS A 80 6.66 -2.39 -9.36
CA LYS A 80 8.00 -1.75 -9.39
C LYS A 80 8.12 -0.76 -10.54
N SER A 81 8.47 0.48 -10.22
CA SER A 81 8.84 1.53 -11.16
C SER A 81 7.78 1.86 -12.23
N ILE A 82 6.50 1.58 -11.95
CA ILE A 82 5.37 1.97 -12.81
C ILE A 82 4.94 3.40 -12.43
N PRO A 83 5.06 4.40 -13.31
CA PRO A 83 4.83 5.79 -12.96
C PRO A 83 3.41 6.09 -12.45
N LYS A 84 2.39 5.50 -13.09
CA LYS A 84 0.97 5.72 -12.77
C LYS A 84 0.27 4.39 -12.54
N ILE A 85 -0.34 4.22 -11.38
CA ILE A 85 -1.15 3.05 -11.04
C ILE A 85 -2.53 3.50 -10.59
N TYR A 86 -3.55 2.86 -11.15
CA TYR A 86 -4.95 3.00 -10.73
C TYR A 86 -5.53 1.63 -10.38
N ILE A 87 -6.03 1.48 -9.16
CA ILE A 87 -6.68 0.26 -8.69
C ILE A 87 -8.09 0.63 -8.26
N SER A 88 -9.13 -0.02 -8.81
CA SER A 88 -10.50 0.35 -8.44
C SER A 88 -11.54 -0.77 -8.52
N HIS A 89 -12.59 -0.63 -7.71
CA HIS A 89 -13.79 -1.48 -7.76
C HIS A 89 -13.51 -2.97 -7.54
N LEU A 90 -12.61 -3.34 -6.62
CA LEU A 90 -12.33 -4.73 -6.29
C LEU A 90 -12.02 -4.94 -4.80
N THR A 91 -12.16 -6.18 -4.33
CA THR A 91 -11.56 -6.62 -3.06
C THR A 91 -10.23 -7.30 -3.34
N ILE A 92 -9.23 -6.97 -2.53
CA ILE A 92 -7.92 -7.61 -2.53
C ILE A 92 -7.70 -8.23 -1.14
N ASN A 93 -7.53 -9.54 -1.09
CA ASN A 93 -7.05 -10.24 0.09
C ASN A 93 -5.58 -10.57 -0.14
N GLY A 94 -4.67 -9.85 0.52
CA GLY A 94 -3.25 -9.94 0.25
C GLY A 94 -2.51 -8.66 0.58
N ASN A 95 -1.19 -8.67 0.40
CA ASN A 95 -0.35 -7.54 0.74
C ASN A 95 0.01 -6.77 -0.53
N LEU A 96 -0.19 -5.46 -0.54
CA LEU A 96 0.20 -4.58 -1.65
C LEU A 96 1.54 -3.91 -1.33
N HIS A 97 2.47 -3.96 -2.27
CA HIS A 97 3.76 -3.29 -2.14
C HIS A 97 4.05 -2.47 -3.40
N PHE A 98 4.19 -1.15 -3.23
CA PHE A 98 4.53 -0.21 -4.27
C PHE A 98 5.97 0.26 -4.08
N PHE A 99 6.76 0.14 -5.15
CA PHE A 99 8.17 0.47 -5.15
C PHE A 99 8.51 1.41 -6.30
N LYS A 100 9.02 2.61 -5.96
CA LYS A 100 9.41 3.65 -6.94
C LYS A 100 8.29 4.06 -7.89
N ASN A 101 7.04 4.04 -7.41
CA ASN A 101 5.89 4.53 -8.16
C ASN A 101 5.63 6.01 -7.82
N SER A 102 5.22 6.81 -8.80
CA SER A 102 5.06 8.28 -8.64
C SER A 102 3.62 8.70 -8.39
N ASN A 103 2.65 7.99 -8.92
CA ASN A 103 1.24 8.32 -8.77
C ASN A 103 0.42 7.05 -8.57
N ILE A 104 -0.16 6.90 -7.38
CA ILE A 104 -0.93 5.73 -6.97
C ILE A 104 -2.32 6.21 -6.56
N ILE A 105 -3.34 5.70 -7.24
CA ILE A 105 -4.74 5.97 -6.92
C ILE A 105 -5.43 4.64 -6.63
N ILE A 106 -6.03 4.52 -5.45
CA ILE A 106 -6.81 3.38 -5.01
C ILE A 106 -8.21 3.87 -4.64
N GLU A 107 -9.22 3.44 -5.39
CA GLU A 107 -10.58 3.99 -5.31
C GLU A 107 -11.65 2.88 -5.27
N ASP A 108 -12.56 2.93 -4.30
CA ASP A 108 -13.62 1.92 -4.12
C ASP A 108 -13.04 0.49 -4.01
N VAL A 109 -12.09 0.32 -3.10
CA VAL A 109 -11.36 -0.95 -2.89
C VAL A 109 -11.48 -1.38 -1.44
N ASN A 110 -11.69 -2.69 -1.24
CA ASN A 110 -11.46 -3.32 0.06
C ASN A 110 -10.07 -3.97 0.03
N LEU A 111 -9.20 -3.64 0.98
CA LEU A 111 -7.92 -4.32 1.17
C LEU A 111 -7.91 -5.05 2.52
N ASN A 112 -7.74 -6.36 2.46
CA ASN A 112 -7.57 -7.22 3.62
C ASN A 112 -6.12 -7.75 3.63
N GLY A 113 -5.22 -7.07 4.34
CA GLY A 113 -3.78 -7.37 4.32
C GLY A 113 -2.93 -6.21 4.82
N THR A 114 -1.81 -5.94 4.15
CA THR A 114 -0.93 -4.78 4.41
C THR A 114 -0.76 -3.91 3.17
N LEU A 115 -0.39 -2.65 3.37
CA LEU A 115 -0.10 -1.70 2.29
C LEU A 115 1.24 -1.00 2.56
N ASP A 116 2.21 -1.21 1.69
CA ASP A 116 3.53 -0.61 1.79
C ASP A 116 3.80 0.23 0.53
N ILE A 117 4.09 1.52 0.70
CA ILE A 117 4.47 2.43 -0.40
C ILE A 117 5.83 3.04 -0.09
N ASP A 118 6.87 2.52 -0.75
CA ASP A 118 8.26 2.87 -0.48
C ASP A 118 8.93 3.61 -1.65
N LYS A 119 9.76 4.61 -1.31
CA LYS A 119 10.65 5.29 -2.29
C LYS A 119 12.01 4.60 -2.47
N ILE A 120 12.50 3.80 -1.50
CA ILE A 120 13.90 3.34 -1.47
C ILE A 120 14.01 1.86 -1.06
N THR A 121 14.86 1.09 -1.77
CA THR A 121 15.45 -0.18 -1.25
C THR A 121 16.84 0.14 -0.74
N TYR A 122 17.20 -0.37 0.44
CA TYR A 122 18.59 -0.45 0.86
C TYR A 122 19.04 -1.90 0.65
N ASN A 123 19.83 -2.21 -0.39
CA ASN A 123 20.54 -3.48 -0.58
C ASN A 123 19.88 -4.75 0.03
N GLY A 124 18.63 -5.07 -0.35
CA GLY A 124 17.94 -6.28 0.11
C GLY A 124 17.36 -6.26 1.54
N LEU A 125 17.51 -5.15 2.27
CA LEU A 125 16.77 -4.86 3.49
C LEU A 125 15.67 -3.86 3.15
N SER A 126 14.42 -4.33 3.24
CA SER A 126 13.29 -3.42 3.39
C SER A 126 13.50 -2.76 4.74
N VAL A 127 13.92 -1.50 4.78
CA VAL A 127 13.86 -0.74 6.04
C VAL A 127 12.39 -0.41 6.24
N SER A 128 11.61 -1.38 6.73
CA SER A 128 10.62 -1.01 7.74
C SER A 128 11.42 -0.33 8.86
N ASN A 129 10.97 0.82 9.37
CA ASN A 129 11.64 1.56 10.44
C ASN A 129 11.80 0.78 11.78
N ASN A 130 11.53 -0.52 11.78
CA ASN A 130 11.86 -1.54 12.78
C ASN A 130 13.37 -1.67 13.02
N TYR A 131 14.01 -0.67 13.63
CA TYR A 131 15.14 -0.71 14.58
C TYR A 131 15.82 0.66 14.61
N ILE A 132 15.36 1.54 15.50
CA ILE A 132 16.20 2.63 15.99
C ILE A 132 16.96 2.07 17.18
N ASP A 133 18.09 1.40 16.93
CA ASP A 133 19.08 1.17 17.97
C ASP A 133 19.90 2.46 18.12
N ASN A 134 19.91 3.03 19.33
CA ASN A 134 20.42 4.38 19.60
C ASN A 134 21.96 4.50 19.53
N ASP A 135 22.69 3.47 19.05
CA ASP A 135 24.16 3.42 19.17
C ASP A 135 24.95 3.29 17.85
N TYR A 136 24.32 3.39 16.67
CA TYR A 136 25.04 3.44 15.39
C TYR A 136 24.79 4.75 14.61
N ASN A 137 25.75 5.67 14.72
CA ASN A 137 26.07 6.79 13.82
C ASN A 137 24.99 7.17 12.78
N GLN A 138 23.94 7.85 13.24
CA GLN A 138 22.89 8.48 12.40
C GLN A 138 23.48 9.35 11.27
N ASN A 139 24.67 9.92 11.46
CA ASN A 139 25.27 10.89 10.53
C ASN A 139 25.78 10.33 9.20
N ASN A 140 25.95 9.01 9.05
CA ASN A 140 26.50 8.42 7.82
C ASN A 140 25.45 7.74 6.93
N ILE A 141 24.27 7.38 7.45
CA ILE A 141 23.19 6.76 6.67
C ILE A 141 22.38 7.85 5.94
N TYR A 142 22.09 8.96 6.61
CA TYR A 142 21.36 10.08 5.98
C TYR A 142 22.20 10.83 4.93
N ARG A 143 23.54 10.81 5.04
CA ARG A 143 24.44 11.54 4.13
C ARG A 143 24.58 10.94 2.72
N ILE A 144 24.11 9.72 2.50
CA ILE A 144 24.15 9.07 1.17
C ILE A 144 22.83 9.31 0.40
N ILE A 145 21.81 9.87 1.04
CA ILE A 145 20.44 10.00 0.50
C ILE A 145 20.28 11.20 -0.45
N ASP A 146 21.24 12.11 -0.53
CA ASP A 146 21.16 13.31 -1.38
C ASP A 146 21.67 13.11 -2.80
N LYS A 147 21.05 12.18 -3.53
CA LYS A 147 20.91 12.35 -4.98
C LYS A 147 19.43 12.48 -5.31
N LYS A 148 19.04 13.74 -5.41
CA LYS A 148 17.76 14.31 -5.82
C LYS A 148 17.11 13.57 -7.00
N GLU A 149 16.48 12.43 -6.73
CA GLU A 149 15.42 11.91 -7.59
C GLU A 149 14.13 12.64 -7.19
N ASN A 150 13.93 13.76 -7.89
CA ASN A 150 12.71 14.55 -7.94
C ASN A 150 11.61 13.73 -8.64
N SER A 151 11.00 12.79 -7.92
CA SER A 151 9.66 12.34 -8.26
C SER A 151 8.78 12.57 -7.04
N ASP A 152 7.85 13.52 -7.19
CA ASP A 152 6.78 13.72 -6.22
C ASP A 152 5.92 12.46 -6.26
N VAL A 153 5.97 11.67 -5.18
CA VAL A 153 5.06 10.53 -5.00
C VAL A 153 3.73 11.10 -4.54
N ASN A 154 2.66 10.82 -5.28
CA ASN A 154 1.30 11.26 -4.97
C ASN A 154 0.42 10.02 -4.77
N ILE A 155 -0.30 9.99 -3.66
CA ILE A 155 -1.11 8.85 -3.24
C ILE A 155 -2.53 9.36 -2.94
N LEU A 156 -3.52 8.73 -3.55
CA LEU A 156 -4.94 8.92 -3.23
C LEU A 156 -5.56 7.60 -2.79
N LEU A 157 -6.11 7.57 -1.58
CA LEU A 157 -6.95 6.50 -1.07
C LEU A 157 -8.36 7.06 -0.90
N GLN A 158 -9.32 6.61 -1.71
CA GLN A 158 -10.68 7.14 -1.70
C GLN A 158 -11.71 6.02 -1.63
N ASN A 159 -12.71 6.14 -0.75
CA ASN A 159 -13.70 5.07 -0.54
C ASN A 159 -12.99 3.71 -0.35
N PHE A 160 -11.92 3.75 0.45
CA PHE A 160 -11.01 2.64 0.68
C PHE A 160 -11.32 2.03 2.04
N ILE A 161 -11.60 0.72 2.07
CA ILE A 161 -11.82 -0.01 3.32
C ILE A 161 -10.62 -0.91 3.56
N PHE A 162 -9.86 -0.62 4.60
CA PHE A 162 -8.69 -1.37 5.01
C PHE A 162 -8.98 -2.22 6.23
N LYS A 163 -8.62 -3.50 6.18
CA LYS A 163 -8.58 -4.39 7.35
C LYS A 163 -7.19 -4.99 7.47
N GLY A 164 -6.51 -4.68 8.57
CA GLY A 164 -5.20 -5.23 8.87
C GLY A 164 -5.28 -6.76 8.97
N LEU A 165 -4.51 -7.45 8.12
CA LEU A 165 -4.31 -8.90 8.21
C LEU A 165 -2.83 -9.24 7.91
N PRO A 166 -1.86 -8.67 8.64
CA PRO A 166 -0.48 -9.09 8.51
C PRO A 166 -0.33 -10.53 9.04
N ASN A 167 0.63 -11.28 8.52
CA ASN A 167 0.84 -12.68 8.92
C ASN A 167 1.96 -12.88 9.94
N THR A 168 2.68 -11.80 10.22
CA THR A 168 3.74 -11.67 11.19
C THR A 168 3.61 -10.32 11.86
N SER A 169 3.99 -10.26 13.12
CA SER A 169 4.10 -9.02 13.86
C SER A 169 4.92 -7.98 13.07
N ARG A 170 4.40 -6.75 12.98
CA ARG A 170 5.05 -5.59 12.35
C ARG A 170 4.62 -4.32 13.08
N GLU A 171 5.41 -3.26 13.01
CA GLU A 171 5.07 -1.99 13.68
C GLU A 171 3.74 -1.40 13.18
N SER A 172 3.63 -1.18 11.88
CA SER A 172 2.44 -0.54 11.26
C SER A 172 1.84 -1.38 10.14
N CYS A 173 0.51 -1.44 10.03
CA CYS A 173 -0.15 -2.20 8.96
C CYS A 173 -0.04 -1.55 7.58
N ILE A 174 0.00 -0.21 7.56
CA ILE A 174 0.14 0.63 6.39
C ILE A 174 1.36 1.53 6.57
N ASN A 175 2.26 1.55 5.59
CA ASN A 175 3.36 2.51 5.50
C ASN A 175 3.19 3.39 4.26
N LEU A 176 3.10 4.71 4.47
CA LEU A 176 2.95 5.69 3.40
C LEU A 176 4.12 6.67 3.35
N TYR A 177 4.58 6.94 2.13
CA TYR A 177 5.61 7.90 1.82
C TYR A 177 5.24 8.70 0.55
N GLY A 178 5.23 10.03 0.63
CA GLY A 178 4.82 10.92 -0.47
C GLY A 178 3.70 11.88 -0.06
N ASN A 179 3.16 12.66 -1.00
CA ASN A 179 1.97 13.48 -0.77
C ASN A 179 0.74 12.56 -0.73
N VAL A 180 0.08 12.50 0.42
CA VAL A 180 -1.02 11.56 0.68
C VAL A 180 -2.34 12.31 0.85
N VAL A 181 -3.37 11.82 0.16
CA VAL A 181 -4.77 12.21 0.37
C VAL A 181 -5.58 10.95 0.69
N ILE A 182 -6.32 10.99 1.80
CA ILE A 182 -7.23 9.94 2.25
C ILE A 182 -8.61 10.54 2.41
N GLU A 183 -9.61 10.00 1.72
CA GLU A 183 -10.98 10.53 1.74
C GLU A 183 -12.02 9.42 1.84
N GLN A 184 -13.06 9.63 2.65
CA GLN A 184 -14.23 8.76 2.73
C GLN A 184 -13.85 7.28 2.97
N SER A 185 -12.84 7.05 3.80
CA SER A 185 -12.19 5.74 3.94
C SER A 185 -12.29 5.20 5.36
N GLU A 186 -12.23 3.88 5.52
CA GLU A 186 -12.33 3.19 6.80
C GLU A 186 -11.14 2.28 7.04
N PHE A 187 -10.54 2.36 8.22
CA PHE A 187 -9.33 1.63 8.58
C PHE A 187 -9.53 0.87 9.87
N TYR A 188 -9.31 -0.45 9.82
CA TYR A 188 -9.45 -1.34 10.95
C TYR A 188 -8.09 -1.96 11.28
N GLY A 189 -7.64 -1.78 12.52
CA GLY A 189 -6.38 -2.31 13.04
C GLY A 189 -6.35 -3.83 13.18
N ASN A 190 -5.22 -4.33 13.66
CA ASN A 190 -4.99 -5.73 13.97
C ASN A 190 -3.89 -5.82 15.05
N PRO A 191 -4.04 -6.67 16.10
CA PRO A 191 -3.02 -6.85 17.13
C PRO A 191 -1.63 -7.27 16.64
N GLU A 192 -1.54 -7.85 15.45
CA GLU A 192 -0.25 -8.18 14.81
C GLU A 192 0.46 -6.93 14.26
N CYS A 193 -0.23 -5.80 14.11
CA CYS A 193 0.42 -4.50 14.00
C CYS A 193 0.67 -4.00 15.42
N THR A 194 1.91 -3.74 15.82
CA THR A 194 2.25 -3.54 17.24
C THR A 194 2.19 -2.09 17.68
N ASP A 195 2.26 -1.15 16.74
CA ASP A 195 2.17 0.28 17.01
C ASP A 195 0.92 0.86 16.35
N SER A 196 0.95 1.13 15.04
CA SER A 196 -0.10 1.91 14.37
C SER A 196 -0.87 1.16 13.28
N ILE A 197 -2.09 1.60 12.97
CA ILE A 197 -2.76 1.14 11.74
C ILE A 197 -2.01 1.70 10.53
N LEU A 198 -1.74 3.01 10.55
CA LEU A 198 -1.13 3.75 9.47
C LEU A 198 0.01 4.62 9.98
N GLN A 199 1.16 4.43 9.38
CA GLN A 199 2.36 5.23 9.56
C GLN A 199 2.65 6.07 8.31
N PHE A 200 2.89 7.35 8.53
CA PHE A 200 3.25 8.33 7.51
C PHE A 200 4.61 8.96 7.83
N TYR A 201 5.51 8.94 6.84
CA TYR A 201 6.84 9.55 6.94
C TYR A 201 7.02 10.68 5.91
N GLY A 202 6.99 11.93 6.36
CA GLY A 202 6.93 13.10 5.48
C GLY A 202 8.27 13.75 5.13
N LYS A 203 9.37 13.48 5.85
CA LYS A 203 10.71 14.10 5.66
C LYS A 203 10.74 15.64 5.66
N ASN A 204 9.76 16.29 6.28
CA ASN A 204 9.49 17.73 6.21
C ASN A 204 9.24 18.26 4.78
N GLU A 205 8.99 17.36 3.82
CA GLU A 205 8.77 17.67 2.40
C GLU A 205 7.34 17.32 1.95
N TYR A 206 6.79 16.22 2.45
CA TYR A 206 5.51 15.71 2.01
C TYR A 206 4.38 16.02 2.99
N LYS A 207 3.19 16.10 2.42
CA LYS A 207 1.96 16.42 3.14
C LYS A 207 1.05 15.21 3.26
N ILE A 208 0.24 15.19 4.32
CA ILE A 208 -0.86 14.24 4.47
C ILE A 208 -2.17 14.99 4.73
N THR A 209 -3.22 14.65 3.99
CA THR A 209 -4.59 15.16 4.20
C THR A 209 -5.54 13.99 4.38
N ILE A 210 -6.34 14.02 5.45
CA ILE A 210 -7.33 12.98 5.79
C ILE A 210 -8.68 13.65 5.98
N LYS A 211 -9.70 13.21 5.23
CA LYS A 211 -11.06 13.78 5.30
C LYS A 211 -12.12 12.71 5.37
N ASP A 212 -13.17 12.98 6.15
CA ASP A 212 -14.39 12.16 6.20
C ASP A 212 -14.10 10.66 6.41
N SER A 213 -13.09 10.33 7.21
CA SER A 213 -12.57 8.96 7.33
C SER A 213 -12.67 8.43 8.75
N LYS A 214 -12.70 7.11 8.89
CA LYS A 214 -12.81 6.41 10.17
C LYS A 214 -11.60 5.51 10.42
N PHE A 215 -11.08 5.54 11.64
CA PHE A 215 -10.02 4.65 12.11
C PHE A 215 -10.49 3.95 13.39
N ASP A 216 -10.44 2.62 13.39
CA ASP A 216 -10.73 1.76 14.55
C ASP A 216 -9.47 0.99 14.92
N GLY A 217 -8.84 1.38 16.03
CA GLY A 217 -7.60 0.79 16.54
C GLY A 217 -7.77 -0.58 17.20
N VAL A 218 -9.00 -1.12 17.28
CA VAL A 218 -9.34 -2.42 17.89
C VAL A 218 -8.73 -2.65 19.28
N TYR A 219 -8.50 -1.56 20.03
CA TYR A 219 -7.84 -1.47 21.32
C TYR A 219 -6.38 -1.96 21.36
N SER A 220 -5.78 -2.29 20.22
CA SER A 220 -4.39 -2.77 20.11
C SER A 220 -3.47 -1.85 19.31
N ASN A 221 -4.01 -0.92 18.54
CA ASN A 221 -3.25 -0.05 17.65
C ASN A 221 -3.48 1.43 17.95
N ASN A 222 -2.40 2.21 17.93
CA ASN A 222 -2.47 3.62 17.59
C ASN A 222 -3.18 3.76 16.24
N CYS A 223 -4.12 4.69 16.09
CA CYS A 223 -4.81 4.84 14.81
C CYS A 223 -3.87 5.39 13.72
N LEU A 224 -3.06 6.39 14.07
CA LEU A 224 -2.16 7.10 13.16
C LEU A 224 -0.83 7.36 13.84
N PHE A 225 0.25 7.22 13.08
CA PHE A 225 1.58 7.72 13.40
C PHE A 225 2.04 8.64 12.26
N ILE A 226 2.10 9.95 12.52
CA ILE A 226 2.52 10.97 11.53
C ILE A 226 3.84 11.57 12.00
N TYR A 227 4.89 11.43 11.20
CA TYR A 227 6.23 11.91 11.56
C TYR A 227 6.85 12.73 10.43
N GLU A 228 7.45 13.87 10.81
CA GLU A 228 8.11 14.83 9.90
C GLU A 228 7.21 15.21 8.70
N ALA A 229 5.93 15.51 8.91
CA ALA A 229 5.11 16.04 7.83
C ALA A 229 5.47 17.50 7.54
N GLN A 230 5.55 17.91 6.26
CA GLN A 230 5.58 19.33 5.91
C GLN A 230 4.28 20.02 6.37
N ASP A 231 3.17 19.32 6.20
CA ASP A 231 1.84 19.75 6.58
C ASP A 231 0.95 18.52 6.84
N SER A 232 0.05 18.63 7.82
CA SER A 232 -0.92 17.59 8.12
C SER A 232 -2.29 18.22 8.38
N SER A 233 -3.30 17.81 7.61
CA SER A 233 -4.69 18.20 7.81
C SER A 233 -5.56 16.97 8.04
N ILE A 234 -6.36 16.99 9.11
CA ILE A 234 -7.34 15.96 9.43
C ILE A 234 -8.68 16.64 9.70
N GLU A 235 -9.67 16.37 8.85
CA GLU A 235 -10.98 17.02 8.87
C GLU A 235 -12.10 15.96 8.92
N PHE A 236 -13.17 16.24 9.68
CA PHE A 236 -14.39 15.42 9.73
C PHE A 236 -14.18 13.90 9.92
N SER A 237 -13.10 13.52 10.60
CA SER A 237 -12.69 12.12 10.75
C SER A 237 -12.91 11.60 12.17
N THR A 238 -13.19 10.30 12.29
CA THR A 238 -13.45 9.63 13.57
C THR A 238 -12.32 8.66 13.91
N PHE A 239 -11.83 8.73 15.15
CA PHE A 239 -10.84 7.82 15.70
C PHE A 239 -11.45 7.13 16.93
N GLU A 240 -11.53 5.80 16.89
CA GLU A 240 -12.11 5.02 17.99
C GLU A 240 -11.25 3.81 18.34
N LYS A 241 -11.37 3.37 19.61
CA LYS A 241 -10.69 2.18 20.13
C LYS A 241 -9.18 2.18 19.84
N GLY A 242 -8.55 3.35 19.84
CA GLY A 242 -7.09 3.45 19.77
C GLY A 242 -6.45 2.88 21.02
N TYR A 243 -5.33 2.19 20.87
CA TYR A 243 -4.42 1.90 21.98
C TYR A 243 -3.56 3.13 22.28
N ALA A 244 -3.18 3.34 23.53
CA ALA A 244 -2.23 4.36 23.94
C ALA A 244 -1.31 3.75 25.02
N SER A 245 -0.03 3.54 24.69
CA SER A 245 0.95 2.92 25.59
C SER A 245 1.71 3.90 26.49
N GLN A 246 1.52 5.21 26.30
CA GLN A 246 2.01 6.21 27.24
C GLN A 246 0.85 6.72 28.09
N ILE A 247 1.07 6.79 29.40
CA ILE A 247 0.26 7.63 30.30
C ILE A 247 0.46 9.08 29.81
N GLY A 248 -0.38 9.47 28.85
CA GLY A 248 -0.42 10.77 28.21
C GLY A 248 -1.84 11.29 28.32
N GLY A 249 -2.17 11.73 29.52
CA GLY A 249 -3.41 12.37 29.97
C GLY A 249 -3.21 12.85 31.39
#